data_AF-W1XWY4-F1
#
_entry.id   AF-W1XWY4-F1
#
_cell.length_a   1.000
_cell.length_b   1.000
_cell.length_c   1.000
_cell.angle_alpha   90.00
_cell.angle_beta   90.00
_cell.angle_gamma   90.00
#
_symmetry.space_group_name_H-M   'P 1'
#
loop_
_entity.id
_entity.type
_entity.pdbx_description
1 polymer ?
#
loop_
_entity_poly.entity_id
_entity_poly.type
_entity_poly.pdbx_seq_one_letter_code
_entity_poly.pdbx_strand_id
1 'polypeptide(L)'
;QTAINLADKLAQHGVKILGTSLEDLNRAEDRKEFEALLREIAVPQPQGKTATSPKEALENAREIGYPVVVRPSYVLGGRAMEIVDNDQELENYMT
;
A
#
# COMPACT_ATOMS: atom_id res chain seq x y z
N GLN A 1 3.59 -11.94 -5.91
CA GLN A 1 2.29 -11.36 -6.31
C GLN A 1 1.34 -12.38 -6.94
N THR A 2 1.72 -13.14 -7.97
CA THR A 2 0.77 -14.00 -8.70
C THR A 2 -0.04 -14.96 -7.82
N ALA A 3 0.60 -15.70 -6.91
CA ALA A 3 -0.09 -16.62 -6.00
C ALA A 3 -1.00 -15.88 -4.99
N ILE A 4 -0.54 -14.74 -4.46
CA ILE A 4 -1.29 -13.91 -3.50
C ILE A 4 -2.57 -13.36 -4.15
N ASN A 5 -2.45 -12.76 -5.34
CA ASN A 5 -3.59 -12.20 -6.08
C ASN A 5 -4.62 -13.26 -6.53
N LEU A 6 -4.22 -14.53 -6.59
CA LEU A 6 -5.10 -15.64 -6.99
C LEU A 6 -5.82 -16.26 -5.79
N ALA A 7 -5.30 -16.09 -4.57
CA ALA A 7 -5.78 -16.78 -3.37
C ALA A 7 -7.26 -16.46 -3.06
N ASP A 8 -7.67 -15.19 -3.17
CA ASP A 8 -9.07 -14.77 -2.98
C ASP A 8 -9.99 -15.45 -4.02
N LYS A 9 -9.60 -15.43 -5.30
CA LYS A 9 -10.38 -16.08 -6.37
C LYS A 9 -10.51 -17.58 -6.16
N LEU A 10 -9.46 -18.24 -5.69
CA LEU A 10 -9.49 -19.68 -5.41
C LEU A 10 -10.48 -20.00 -4.27
N ALA A 11 -10.46 -19.21 -3.20
CA ALA A 11 -11.41 -19.40 -2.10
C ALA A 11 -12.87 -19.14 -2.50
N GLN A 12 -13.11 -18.14 -3.37
CA GLN A 12 -14.44 -17.90 -3.94
C GLN A 12 -14.96 -19.11 -4.76
N HIS A 13 -14.06 -19.94 -5.29
CA HIS A 13 -14.40 -21.18 -5.99
C HIS A 13 -14.38 -22.42 -5.08
N GLY A 14 -14.38 -22.24 -3.76
CA GLY A 14 -14.47 -23.32 -2.77
C GLY A 14 -13.14 -24.02 -2.48
N VAL A 15 -12.02 -23.52 -2.99
CA VAL A 15 -10.70 -24.07 -2.67
C VAL A 15 -10.31 -23.64 -1.26
N LYS A 16 -10.06 -24.62 -0.38
CA LYS A 16 -9.56 -24.35 0.96
C LYS A 16 -8.10 -23.88 0.91
N ILE A 17 -7.87 -22.62 1.30
CA ILE A 17 -6.53 -22.08 1.48
C ILE A 17 -5.91 -22.65 2.76
N LEU A 18 -4.66 -23.09 2.67
CA LEU A 18 -3.88 -23.64 3.78
C LEU A 18 -2.77 -22.67 4.17
N GLY A 19 -2.44 -22.59 5.46
CA GLY A 19 -1.43 -21.67 6.00
C GLY A 19 -2.04 -20.36 6.49
N THR A 20 -1.40 -19.23 6.16
CA THR A 20 -1.89 -17.89 6.50
C THR A 20 -3.28 -17.65 5.93
N SER A 21 -4.17 -17.08 6.73
CA SER A 21 -5.54 -16.80 6.31
C SER A 21 -5.57 -15.74 5.20
N LEU A 22 -6.64 -15.72 4.39
CA LEU A 22 -6.84 -14.66 3.39
C LEU A 22 -6.97 -13.29 4.05
N GLU A 23 -7.58 -13.22 5.23
CA GLU A 23 -7.70 -11.99 6.01
C GLU A 23 -6.32 -11.47 6.42
N ASP A 24 -5.45 -12.33 6.96
CA ASP A 24 -4.09 -11.93 7.34
C ASP A 24 -3.23 -11.56 6.13
N LEU A 25 -3.42 -12.23 4.99
CA LEU A 25 -2.77 -11.88 3.72
C LEU A 25 -3.20 -10.48 3.25
N ASN A 26 -4.50 -10.21 3.24
CA ASN A 26 -5.03 -8.90 2.86
C ASN A 26 -4.55 -7.81 3.82
N ARG A 27 -4.58 -8.06 5.13
CA ARG A 27 -4.09 -7.12 6.15
C ARG A 27 -2.60 -6.79 5.99
N ALA A 28 -1.81 -7.69 5.42
CA ALA A 28 -0.39 -7.46 5.14
C ALA A 28 -0.14 -6.71 3.82
N GLU A 29 -0.96 -6.95 2.80
CA GLU A 29 -0.80 -6.35 1.46
C GLU A 29 -1.48 -4.99 1.33
N ASP A 30 -2.60 -4.76 2.02
CA ASP A 30 -3.28 -3.48 2.09
C ASP A 30 -2.55 -2.53 3.04
N ARG A 31 -2.12 -1.38 2.51
CA ARG A 31 -1.30 -0.45 3.28
C ARG A 31 -2.05 0.20 4.44
N LYS A 32 -3.34 0.48 4.28
CA LYS A 32 -4.15 1.11 5.32
C LYS A 32 -4.38 0.14 6.47
N GLU A 33 -4.70 -1.12 6.16
CA GLU A 33 -4.88 -2.17 7.18
C GLU A 33 -3.57 -2.49 7.90
N PHE A 34 -2.46 -2.58 7.16
CA PHE A 34 -1.15 -2.79 7.74
C PHE A 34 -0.73 -1.64 8.67
N GLU A 35 -0.96 -0.39 8.25
CA GLU A 35 -0.70 0.78 9.09
C GLU A 35 -1.57 0.81 10.36
N ALA A 36 -2.84 0.41 10.25
CA ALA A 36 -3.73 0.29 11.40
C ALA A 36 -3.22 -0.76 12.40
N LEU A 37 -2.81 -1.94 11.93
CA LEU A 37 -2.24 -2.99 12.76
C LEU A 37 -0.99 -2.50 13.51
N LEU A 38 -0.05 -1.89 12.80
CA LEU A 38 1.19 -1.40 13.42
C LEU A 38 0.93 -0.31 14.46
N ARG A 39 -0.08 0.55 14.27
CA ARG A 39 -0.54 1.51 15.28
C ARG A 39 -1.13 0.79 16.51
N GLU A 40 -1.95 -0.23 16.29
CA GLU A 40 -2.55 -1.03 17.37
C GLU A 40 -1.47 -1.68 18.25
N ILE A 41 -0.40 -2.22 17.63
CA ILE A 41 0.71 -2.85 18.36
C ILE A 41 1.84 -1.88 18.74
N ALA A 42 1.61 -0.57 18.62
CA ALA A 42 2.54 0.50 19.00
C ALA A 42 3.94 0.41 18.35
N VAL A 43 4.01 -0.05 17.09
CA VAL A 43 5.26 -0.03 16.31
C VAL A 43 5.46 1.38 15.73
N PRO A 44 6.62 2.03 15.96
CA PRO A 44 6.91 3.33 15.40
C PRO A 44 6.88 3.33 13.86
N GLN A 45 6.31 4.38 13.27
CA GLN A 45 6.18 4.55 11.84
C GLN A 45 6.56 5.96 11.39
N PRO A 46 7.09 6.12 10.16
CA PRO A 46 7.12 7.43 9.53
C PRO A 46 5.69 7.93 9.27
N GLN A 47 5.52 9.24 9.18
CA GLN A 47 4.26 9.82 8.75
C GLN A 47 3.97 9.37 7.31
N GLY A 48 2.77 8.85 7.09
CA GLY A 48 2.33 8.31 5.81
C GLY A 48 0.82 8.34 5.70
N LYS A 49 0.33 8.37 4.46
CA LYS A 49 -1.10 8.33 4.13
C LYS A 49 -1.30 7.50 2.86
N THR A 50 -2.46 6.85 2.77
CA THR A 50 -2.89 6.16 1.55
C THR A 50 -3.59 7.16 0.63
N ALA A 51 -3.39 7.03 -0.68
CA ALA A 51 -4.08 7.81 -1.69
C ALA A 51 -4.59 6.91 -2.81
N THR A 52 -5.76 7.24 -3.35
CA THR A 52 -6.42 6.53 -4.45
C THR A 52 -6.66 7.43 -5.68
N SER A 53 -6.30 8.71 -5.59
CA SER A 53 -6.37 9.68 -6.69
C SER A 53 -5.15 10.62 -6.67
N PRO A 54 -4.77 11.21 -7.83
CA PRO A 54 -3.67 12.18 -7.89
C PRO A 54 -3.87 13.38 -6.95
N LYS A 55 -5.12 13.86 -6.84
CA LYS A 55 -5.49 14.96 -5.94
C LYS A 55 -5.23 14.62 -4.48
N GLU A 56 -5.68 13.44 -4.03
CA GLU A 56 -5.46 12.97 -2.66
C GLU A 56 -3.96 12.79 -2.37
N ALA A 57 -3.20 12.29 -3.35
CA ALA A 57 -1.75 12.13 -3.21
C ALA A 57 -1.04 13.48 -3.02
N LEU A 58 -1.40 14.51 -3.80
CA LEU A 58 -0.85 15.87 -3.66
C LEU A 58 -1.19 16.52 -2.32
N GLU A 59 -2.44 16.42 -1.87
CA GLU A 59 -2.87 16.92 -0.56
C GLU A 59 -2.07 16.25 0.57
N ASN A 60 -1.92 14.92 0.50
CA ASN A 60 -1.14 14.15 1.47
C ASN A 60 0.35 14.52 1.45
N ALA A 61 0.96 14.67 0.27
CA ALA A 61 2.38 15.00 0.13
C ALA A 61 2.69 16.39 0.68
N ARG A 62 1.83 17.38 0.44
CA ARG A 62 1.98 18.74 0.99
C ARG A 62 1.83 18.79 2.50
N GLU A 63 0.98 17.94 3.08
CA GLU A 63 0.82 17.84 4.54
C GLU A 63 2.02 17.14 5.21
N ILE A 64 2.53 16.07 4.60
CA ILE A 64 3.70 15.33 5.12
C ILE A 64 4.99 16.13 4.93
N GLY A 65 5.11 16.86 3.82
CA GLY A 65 6.31 17.59 3.42
C GLY A 65 7.24 16.74 2.55
N TYR A 66 7.78 17.36 1.49
CA TYR A 66 8.75 16.72 0.61
C TYR A 66 10.15 16.61 1.23
N PRO A 67 10.97 15.62 0.84
CA PRO A 67 10.64 14.55 -0.12
C PRO A 67 9.72 13.47 0.47
N VAL A 68 8.89 12.85 -0.37
CA VAL A 68 8.04 11.72 0.03
C VAL A 68 8.35 10.47 -0.81
N VAL A 69 8.16 9.29 -0.20
CA VAL A 69 8.30 8.01 -0.91
C VAL A 69 6.92 7.53 -1.33
N VAL A 70 6.67 7.47 -2.63
CA VAL A 70 5.43 6.92 -3.17
C VAL A 70 5.54 5.41 -3.26
N ARG A 71 4.57 4.70 -2.67
CA ARG A 71 4.60 3.25 -2.51
C ARG A 71 3.27 2.61 -2.92
N PRO A 72 3.19 2.00 -4.12
CA PRO A 72 1.96 1.31 -4.51
C PRO A 72 1.64 0.13 -3.58
N SER A 73 0.36 -0.19 -3.45
CA SER A 73 -0.12 -1.42 -2.79
C SER A 73 0.00 -2.62 -3.74
N TYR A 74 0.03 -3.84 -3.20
CA TYR A 74 0.05 -5.11 -3.97
C TYR A 74 1.21 -5.25 -4.97
N VAL A 75 2.37 -4.69 -4.63
CA VAL A 75 3.62 -4.85 -5.39
C VAL A 75 4.73 -5.45 -4.53
N LEU A 76 5.58 -6.28 -5.13
CA LEU A 76 6.80 -6.82 -4.51
C LEU A 76 8.04 -6.29 -5.23
N GLY A 77 9.14 -6.17 -4.48
CA GLY A 77 10.46 -5.84 -5.04
C GLY A 77 10.68 -4.36 -5.37
N GLY A 78 9.94 -3.44 -4.75
CA GLY A 78 10.11 -2.00 -4.99
C GLY A 78 9.60 -1.52 -6.34
N ARG A 79 8.83 -2.34 -7.05
CA ARG A 79 8.31 -1.99 -8.37
C ARG A 79 7.43 -0.75 -8.28
N ALA A 80 7.75 0.27 -9.09
CA ALA A 80 7.10 1.56 -9.09
C ALA A 80 7.12 2.28 -7.73
N MET A 81 8.11 2.01 -6.87
CA MET A 81 8.39 2.91 -5.75
C MET A 81 9.27 4.04 -6.25
N GLU A 82 8.92 5.27 -5.88
CA GLU A 82 9.66 6.46 -6.32
C GLU A 82 9.79 7.45 -5.16
N ILE A 83 10.95 8.10 -5.07
CA ILE A 83 11.12 9.26 -4.20
C ILE A 83 10.78 10.46 -5.05
N VAL A 84 9.83 11.27 -4.60
CA VAL A 84 9.41 12.49 -5.29
C VAL A 84 9.76 13.70 -4.42
N ASP A 85 10.30 14.73 -5.05
CA ASP A 85 10.82 15.93 -4.38
C ASP A 85 9.84 17.12 -4.48
N ASN A 86 8.82 17.05 -5.36
CA ASN A 86 7.87 18.14 -5.57
C ASN A 86 6.54 17.66 -6.18
N ASP A 87 5.57 18.58 -6.26
CA ASP A 87 4.23 18.34 -6.82
C ASP A 87 4.28 17.83 -8.28
N GLN A 88 5.18 18.36 -9.11
CA GLN A 88 5.26 18.02 -10.53
C GLN A 88 5.73 16.59 -10.75
N GLU A 89 6.73 16.14 -9.98
CA GLU A 89 7.19 14.74 -10.01
C GLU A 89 6.11 13.78 -9.52
N LEU A 90 5.38 14.16 -8.47
CA LEU A 90 4.27 13.36 -7.97
C LEU A 90 3.13 13.25 -9.01
N GLU A 91 2.76 14.34 -9.69
CA GLU A 91 1.78 14.31 -10.77
C GLU A 91 2.23 13.40 -11.92
N ASN A 92 3.50 13.51 -12.33
CA ASN A 92 4.07 12.66 -13.39
C ASN A 92 4.04 11.18 -13.01
N TYR A 93 4.34 10.83 -11.75
CA TYR A 93 4.27 9.47 -11.25
C TYR A 93 2.84 8.90 -11.24
N MET A 94 1.85 9.75 -10.96
CA MET A 94 0.44 9.35 -10.82
C MET A 94 -0.31 9.22 -12.16
N THR A 95 0.32 9.55 -13.30
CA THR A 95 -0.27 9.54 -14.65
C THR A 95 0.19 8.33 -15.45
#